data_AF-A0A4Q5QKG6-F1
#
_entry.id   AF-A0A4Q5QKG6-F1
#
_cell.length_a   1.000
_cell.length_b   1.000
_cell.length_c   1.000
_cell.angle_alpha   90.00
_cell.angle_beta   90.00
_cell.angle_gamma   90.00
#
_symmetry.space_group_name_H-M   'P 1'
#
loop_
_entity.id
_entity.type
_entity.pdbx_description
1 polymer ?
#
loop_
_entity_poly.entity_id
_entity_poly.type
_entity_poly.pdbx_seq_one_letter_code
_entity_poly.pdbx_strand_id
1 'polypeptide(L)'
;LEVRPDALFIQSESSEYFHAENPAAIKPAELMNAKRFLSLDLNYGRRVDSEMYEYLMDNGMTRDEYHFFLGNKLKHQCIMGNDYYRTNEHRVRADGSTTASGEVFGYHVITKQYHDRYKLPVMHTETNLWQGPNGDEAVLWLWKEWANVLRVRNDGVPIVGFTWYSLTDQVDWDSALRENNGRVNPLGLYDLDRNIRPVGTAYKQLIADWQQVLPAQSLCLQVPLVMPQDADQPWAQQQKESARRP
;
A
#
# COMPACT_ATOMS: atom_id res chain seq x y z
N LEU A 1 -12.53 -7.88 -25.15
CA LEU A 1 -11.10 -7.73 -24.78
C LEU A 1 -10.48 -9.11 -24.78
N GLU A 2 -9.31 -9.27 -25.38
CA GLU A 2 -8.55 -10.53 -25.31
C GLU A 2 -7.94 -10.71 -23.92
N VAL A 3 -7.84 -11.95 -23.45
CA VAL A 3 -7.27 -12.29 -22.14
C VAL A 3 -5.75 -12.08 -22.17
N ARG A 4 -5.20 -11.40 -21.15
CA ARG A 4 -3.75 -11.17 -20.97
C ARG A 4 -3.20 -12.04 -19.82
N PRO A 5 -2.60 -13.21 -20.12
CA PRO A 5 -2.10 -14.12 -19.08
C PRO A 5 -0.83 -13.63 -18.38
N ASP A 6 -0.19 -12.59 -18.92
CA ASP A 6 1.02 -11.95 -18.43
C ASP A 6 0.76 -10.63 -17.69
N ALA A 7 -0.51 -10.32 -17.41
CA ALA A 7 -0.88 -9.13 -16.65
C ALA A 7 -0.35 -9.22 -15.21
N LEU A 8 0.18 -8.10 -14.72
CA LEU A 8 0.52 -7.90 -13.33
C LEU A 8 -0.55 -7.05 -12.65
N PHE A 9 -0.91 -7.42 -11.44
CA PHE A 9 -1.94 -6.73 -10.65
C PHE A 9 -1.28 -6.01 -9.49
N ILE A 10 -1.43 -4.69 -9.43
CA ILE A 10 -1.12 -3.94 -8.21
C ILE A 10 -2.42 -3.90 -7.41
N GLN A 11 -2.45 -4.64 -6.31
CA GLN A 11 -3.57 -4.59 -5.38
C GLN A 11 -3.22 -3.64 -4.25
N SER A 12 -3.75 -2.42 -4.33
CA SER A 12 -3.56 -1.38 -3.32
C SER A 12 -4.54 -1.52 -2.18
N GLU A 13 -4.04 -1.32 -0.97
CA GLU A 13 -4.83 -1.22 0.24
C GLU A 13 -4.23 -0.17 1.18
N SER A 14 -5.12 0.43 1.97
CA SER A 14 -4.74 1.32 3.06
C SER A 14 -3.91 0.56 4.11
N SER A 15 -2.67 0.98 4.29
CA SER A 15 -1.72 0.37 5.21
C SER A 15 -1.89 0.94 6.62
N GLU A 16 -2.95 0.51 7.28
CA GLU A 16 -3.38 0.99 8.59
C GLU A 16 -2.56 0.40 9.75
N TYR A 17 -2.54 1.04 10.92
CA TYR A 17 -2.13 0.41 12.19
C TYR A 17 -2.91 1.00 13.38
N PHE A 18 -3.24 0.16 14.37
CA PHE A 18 -4.06 0.54 15.53
C PHE A 18 -3.27 0.39 16.84
N HIS A 19 -2.98 1.51 17.49
CA HIS A 19 -2.23 1.62 18.75
C HIS A 19 -3.18 1.68 19.95
N ALA A 20 -3.09 0.72 20.87
CA ALA A 20 -3.83 0.78 22.12
C ALA A 20 -3.28 1.90 23.02
N GLU A 21 -4.14 2.83 23.47
CA GLU A 21 -3.69 3.94 24.33
C GLU A 21 -3.51 3.53 25.80
N ASN A 22 -4.17 2.45 26.23
CA ASN A 22 -4.16 1.92 27.58
C ASN A 22 -4.50 0.41 27.56
N PRO A 23 -4.31 -0.34 28.67
CA PRO A 23 -4.53 -1.79 28.68
C PRO A 23 -5.96 -2.23 28.29
N ALA A 24 -6.98 -1.44 28.61
CA ALA A 24 -8.36 -1.76 28.23
C ALA A 24 -8.60 -1.61 26.72
N ALA A 25 -7.75 -0.87 26.00
CA ALA A 25 -7.80 -0.71 24.56
C ALA A 25 -7.02 -1.78 23.77
N ILE A 26 -6.32 -2.72 24.44
CA ILE A 26 -5.52 -3.75 23.77
C ILE A 26 -6.39 -4.62 22.86
N LYS A 27 -7.46 -5.21 23.42
CA LYS A 27 -8.36 -6.08 22.65
C LYS A 27 -8.96 -5.38 21.41
N PRO A 28 -9.60 -4.19 21.51
CA PRO A 28 -10.13 -3.54 20.32
C PRO A 28 -9.04 -3.17 19.30
N ALA A 29 -7.84 -2.78 19.74
CA ALA A 29 -6.73 -2.51 18.83
C ALA A 29 -6.23 -3.77 18.11
N GLU A 30 -6.14 -4.90 18.80
CA GLU A 30 -5.77 -6.20 18.21
C GLU A 30 -6.79 -6.65 17.16
N LEU A 31 -8.09 -6.54 17.46
CA LEU A 31 -9.16 -6.85 16.52
C LEU A 31 -9.07 -5.99 15.24
N MET A 32 -8.81 -4.70 15.37
CA MET A 32 -8.64 -3.80 14.23
C MET A 32 -7.35 -4.08 13.44
N ASN A 33 -6.25 -4.43 14.13
CA ASN A 33 -4.99 -4.83 13.50
C ASN A 33 -5.08 -6.20 12.79
N ALA A 34 -5.99 -7.08 13.19
CA ALA A 34 -6.35 -8.27 12.43
C ALA A 34 -7.22 -7.90 11.22
N LYS A 35 -8.25 -7.06 11.43
CA LYS A 35 -9.20 -6.65 10.40
C LYS A 35 -8.56 -5.90 9.22
N ARG A 36 -7.52 -5.08 9.44
CA ARG A 36 -6.82 -4.37 8.34
C ARG A 36 -6.22 -5.29 7.27
N PHE A 37 -6.01 -6.57 7.61
CA PHE A 37 -5.48 -7.56 6.66
C PHE A 37 -6.56 -8.32 5.91
N LEU A 38 -7.84 -8.15 6.27
CA LEU A 38 -8.91 -9.05 5.84
C LEU A 38 -9.07 -9.14 4.32
N SER A 39 -9.06 -8.00 3.62
CA SER A 39 -9.18 -8.00 2.15
C SER A 39 -7.96 -8.64 1.48
N LEU A 40 -6.75 -8.36 1.96
CA LEU A 40 -5.52 -8.96 1.45
C LEU A 40 -5.43 -10.45 1.76
N ASP A 41 -5.83 -10.89 2.95
CA ASP A 41 -5.85 -12.29 3.33
C ASP A 41 -6.75 -13.08 2.37
N LEU A 42 -7.96 -12.58 2.10
CA LEU A 42 -8.88 -13.19 1.16
C LEU A 42 -8.30 -13.19 -0.27
N ASN A 43 -7.85 -12.05 -0.78
CA ASN A 43 -7.35 -11.96 -2.16
C ASN A 43 -6.06 -12.75 -2.41
N TYR A 44 -5.22 -12.92 -1.38
CA TYR A 44 -3.99 -13.71 -1.47
C TYR A 44 -4.15 -15.16 -1.00
N GLY A 45 -5.37 -15.62 -0.75
CA GLY A 45 -5.66 -17.01 -0.37
C GLY A 45 -5.05 -17.42 0.97
N ARG A 46 -4.85 -16.46 1.87
CA ARG A 46 -4.31 -16.68 3.21
C ARG A 46 -5.45 -16.94 4.19
N ARG A 47 -5.26 -17.93 5.08
CA ARG A 47 -6.22 -18.21 6.16
C ARG A 47 -6.23 -17.05 7.16
N VAL A 48 -7.42 -16.60 7.51
CA VAL A 48 -7.64 -15.64 8.59
C VAL A 48 -7.57 -16.35 9.95
N ASP A 49 -7.39 -15.60 11.04
CA ASP A 49 -7.49 -16.14 12.39
C ASP A 49 -8.96 -16.45 12.78
N SER A 50 -9.16 -17.08 13.94
CA SER A 50 -10.49 -17.47 14.39
C SER A 50 -11.43 -16.29 14.63
N GLU A 51 -10.91 -15.17 15.13
CA GLU A 51 -11.74 -14.00 15.44
C GLU A 51 -12.22 -13.32 14.15
N MET A 52 -11.35 -13.23 13.13
CA MET A 52 -11.73 -12.76 11.80
C MET A 52 -12.65 -13.73 11.06
N TYR A 53 -12.49 -15.05 11.27
CA TYR A 53 -13.40 -16.04 10.71
C TYR A 53 -14.81 -15.90 11.30
N GLU A 54 -14.93 -15.76 12.62
CA GLU A 54 -16.21 -15.47 13.29
C GLU A 54 -16.81 -14.16 12.77
N TYR A 55 -16.01 -13.08 12.72
CA TYR A 55 -16.45 -11.81 12.15
C TYR A 55 -17.02 -11.94 10.73
N LEU A 56 -16.35 -12.67 9.83
CA LEU A 56 -16.84 -12.89 8.47
C LEU A 56 -18.17 -13.64 8.43
N MET A 57 -18.29 -14.72 9.20
CA MET A 57 -19.51 -15.56 9.23
C MET A 57 -20.69 -14.81 9.85
N ASP A 58 -20.45 -14.08 10.94
CA ASP A 58 -21.45 -13.26 11.63
C ASP A 58 -21.97 -12.11 10.74
N ASN A 59 -21.18 -11.70 9.74
CA ASN A 59 -21.53 -10.67 8.77
C ASN A 59 -21.96 -11.24 7.40
N GLY A 60 -22.26 -12.54 7.33
CA GLY A 60 -22.96 -13.15 6.19
C GLY A 60 -22.08 -13.79 5.12
N MET A 61 -20.75 -13.86 5.30
CA MET A 61 -19.90 -14.65 4.41
C MET A 61 -20.20 -16.14 4.62
N THR A 62 -20.43 -16.86 3.52
CA THR A 62 -20.60 -18.31 3.57
C THR A 62 -19.25 -19.04 3.57
N ARG A 63 -19.26 -20.30 4.01
CA ARG A 63 -18.05 -21.15 3.95
C ARG A 63 -17.57 -21.37 2.52
N ASP A 64 -18.50 -21.48 1.57
CA ASP A 64 -18.16 -21.69 0.16
C ASP A 64 -17.47 -20.46 -0.43
N GLU A 65 -17.94 -19.25 -0.11
CA GLU A 65 -17.26 -18.00 -0.49
C GLU A 65 -15.88 -17.89 0.16
N TYR A 66 -15.73 -18.26 1.44
CA TYR A 66 -14.42 -18.27 2.09
C TYR A 66 -13.45 -19.24 1.42
N HIS A 67 -13.92 -20.43 1.07
CA HIS A 67 -13.10 -21.43 0.36
C HIS A 67 -12.81 -21.06 -1.09
N PHE A 68 -13.68 -20.30 -1.75
CA PHE A 68 -13.41 -19.73 -3.07
C PHE A 68 -12.12 -18.89 -3.06
N PHE A 69 -11.97 -17.99 -2.08
CA PHE A 69 -10.76 -17.18 -1.94
C PHE A 69 -9.50 -18.02 -1.65
N LEU A 70 -9.60 -19.01 -0.76
CA LEU A 70 -8.48 -19.91 -0.44
C LEU A 70 -8.06 -20.81 -1.62
N GLY A 71 -8.98 -21.13 -2.53
CA GLY A 71 -8.71 -21.95 -3.70
C GLY A 71 -7.99 -21.20 -4.83
N ASN A 72 -7.98 -19.86 -4.80
CA ASN A 72 -7.43 -19.04 -5.86
C ASN A 72 -5.91 -18.82 -5.70
N LYS A 73 -5.16 -18.85 -6.80
CA LYS A 73 -3.68 -18.80 -6.80
C LYS A 73 -3.10 -17.60 -7.57
N LEU A 74 -3.81 -16.48 -7.66
CA LEU A 74 -3.35 -15.31 -8.42
C LEU A 74 -2.26 -14.48 -7.73
N LYS A 75 -1.98 -14.75 -6.45
CA LYS A 75 -0.96 -14.06 -5.64
C LYS A 75 0.40 -13.88 -6.36
N HIS A 76 0.84 -14.85 -7.15
CA HIS A 76 2.13 -14.80 -7.86
C HIS A 76 2.18 -13.77 -9.01
N GLN A 77 1.04 -13.20 -9.41
CA GLN A 77 0.94 -12.12 -10.39
C GLN A 77 0.72 -10.75 -9.73
N CYS A 78 0.80 -10.69 -8.40
CA CYS A 78 0.47 -9.49 -7.63
C CYS A 78 1.72 -8.76 -7.13
N ILE A 79 1.63 -7.44 -7.17
CA ILE A 79 2.42 -6.50 -6.36
C ILE A 79 1.46 -5.95 -5.31
N MET A 80 1.92 -5.87 -4.07
CA MET A 80 1.12 -5.30 -3.00
C MET A 80 1.29 -3.79 -3.00
N GLY A 81 0.20 -3.07 -3.28
CA GLY A 81 0.15 -1.62 -3.12
C GLY A 81 -0.08 -1.25 -1.67
N ASN A 82 0.71 -0.32 -1.15
CA ASN A 82 0.55 0.25 0.18
C ASN A 82 0.25 1.74 0.05
N ASP A 83 -0.99 2.09 0.40
CA ASP A 83 -1.40 3.47 0.53
C ASP A 83 -1.11 3.88 1.98
N TYR A 84 -0.32 4.95 2.15
CA TYR A 84 0.07 5.42 3.46
C TYR A 84 0.09 6.94 3.52
N TYR A 85 -0.68 7.44 4.47
CA TYR A 85 -0.94 8.83 4.77
C TYR A 85 -0.70 9.06 6.25
N ARG A 86 -0.55 10.34 6.63
CA ARG A 86 -0.38 10.76 8.03
C ARG A 86 -1.47 10.25 8.99
N THR A 87 -2.64 9.86 8.46
CA THR A 87 -3.81 9.41 9.23
C THR A 87 -3.99 7.89 9.26
N ASN A 88 -3.07 7.11 8.68
CA ASN A 88 -3.16 5.64 8.65
C ASN A 88 -2.86 4.97 9.99
N GLU A 89 -2.28 5.69 10.93
CA GLU A 89 -2.08 5.19 12.27
C GLU A 89 -3.14 5.77 13.20
N HIS A 90 -3.69 4.91 14.03
CA HIS A 90 -4.85 5.20 14.87
C HIS A 90 -4.50 4.99 16.33
N ARG A 91 -4.87 5.93 17.18
CA ARG A 91 -4.93 5.75 18.62
C ARG A 91 -6.31 5.20 18.99
N VAL A 92 -6.34 4.04 19.65
CA VAL A 92 -7.55 3.32 20.07
C VAL A 92 -7.80 3.54 21.55
N ARG A 93 -9.04 3.89 21.90
CA ARG A 93 -9.51 4.05 23.29
C ARG A 93 -10.15 2.77 23.82
N ALA A 94 -10.40 2.74 25.12
CA ALA A 94 -11.00 1.58 25.80
C ALA A 94 -12.40 1.22 25.28
N ASP A 95 -13.14 2.20 24.74
CA ASP A 95 -14.46 1.99 24.11
C ASP A 95 -14.38 1.54 22.63
N GLY A 96 -13.16 1.40 22.09
CA GLY A 96 -12.92 1.04 20.69
C GLY A 96 -12.97 2.22 19.72
N SER A 97 -13.23 3.45 20.18
CA SER A 97 -13.16 4.63 19.31
C SER A 97 -11.72 4.93 18.88
N THR A 98 -11.56 5.46 17.67
CA THR A 98 -10.24 5.78 17.09
C THR A 98 -10.09 7.25 16.77
N THR A 99 -8.85 7.72 16.80
CA THR A 99 -8.42 9.03 16.28
C THR A 99 -7.07 8.87 15.61
N ALA A 100 -6.80 9.62 14.53
CA ALA A 100 -5.48 9.63 13.90
C ALA A 100 -4.38 9.95 14.93
N SER A 101 -3.31 9.15 14.94
CA SER A 101 -2.17 9.32 15.86
C SER A 101 -0.99 10.07 15.25
N GLY A 102 -1.01 10.30 13.93
CA GLY A 102 0.21 10.65 13.20
C GLY A 102 1.16 9.46 13.09
N GLU A 103 2.36 9.70 12.58
CA GLU A 103 3.39 8.70 12.33
C GLU A 103 4.02 8.21 13.65
N VAL A 104 3.49 7.15 14.27
CA VAL A 104 4.13 6.52 15.44
C VAL A 104 5.16 5.51 14.97
N PHE A 105 4.77 4.67 14.01
CA PHE A 105 5.64 3.67 13.38
C PHE A 105 6.21 4.13 12.04
N GLY A 106 5.46 4.93 11.29
CA GLY A 106 5.85 5.34 9.94
C GLY A 106 5.65 4.23 8.91
N TYR A 107 5.76 4.62 7.63
CA TYR A 107 5.58 3.72 6.50
C TYR A 107 6.48 2.48 6.56
N HIS A 108 7.74 2.63 6.99
CA HIS A 108 8.71 1.54 6.99
C HIS A 108 8.29 0.33 7.84
N VAL A 109 7.91 0.56 9.10
CA VAL A 109 7.59 -0.53 10.04
C VAL A 109 6.31 -1.24 9.61
N ILE A 110 5.30 -0.48 9.17
CA ILE A 110 4.02 -1.03 8.73
C ILE A 110 4.21 -1.85 7.44
N THR A 111 4.90 -1.29 6.45
CA THR A 111 5.23 -2.01 5.19
C THR A 111 5.95 -3.32 5.46
N LYS A 112 6.88 -3.35 6.41
CA LYS A 112 7.58 -4.58 6.80
C LYS A 112 6.63 -5.64 7.36
N GLN A 113 5.64 -5.26 8.16
CA GLN A 113 4.62 -6.20 8.67
C GLN A 113 3.79 -6.81 7.52
N TYR A 114 3.40 -5.98 6.54
CA TYR A 114 2.66 -6.43 5.36
C TYR A 114 3.52 -7.35 4.50
N HIS A 115 4.76 -6.96 4.19
CA HIS A 115 5.71 -7.80 3.48
C HIS A 115 5.99 -9.10 4.23
N ASP A 116 6.15 -9.08 5.55
CA ASP A 116 6.41 -10.30 6.32
C ASP A 116 5.24 -11.27 6.32
N ARG A 117 4.01 -10.75 6.25
CA ARG A 117 2.81 -11.56 6.17
C ARG A 117 2.64 -12.23 4.80
N TYR A 118 2.91 -11.51 3.71
CA TYR A 118 2.56 -11.95 2.36
C TYR A 118 3.75 -12.31 1.47
N LYS A 119 4.96 -11.82 1.76
CA LYS A 119 6.19 -12.06 0.98
C LYS A 119 6.02 -11.71 -0.50
N LEU A 120 5.32 -10.61 -0.76
CA LEU A 120 5.12 -10.05 -2.10
C LEU A 120 5.96 -8.78 -2.29
N PRO A 121 6.42 -8.47 -3.51
CA PRO A 121 6.90 -7.14 -3.85
C PRO A 121 5.90 -6.07 -3.45
N VAL A 122 6.42 -4.93 -2.99
CA VAL A 122 5.61 -3.82 -2.50
C VAL A 122 5.75 -2.61 -3.42
N MET A 123 4.68 -1.88 -3.63
CA MET A 123 4.72 -0.54 -4.20
C MET A 123 4.08 0.42 -3.21
N HIS A 124 4.74 1.55 -2.90
CA HIS A 124 4.08 2.61 -2.16
C HIS A 124 3.17 3.36 -3.13
N THR A 125 1.90 2.99 -3.16
CA THR A 125 0.97 3.33 -4.25
C THR A 125 0.31 4.68 -4.06
N GLU A 126 0.07 5.10 -2.83
CA GLU A 126 -0.48 6.42 -2.58
C GLU A 126 0.06 7.05 -1.31
N THR A 127 0.33 8.36 -1.42
CA THR A 127 0.51 9.27 -0.30
C THR A 127 0.25 10.69 -0.77
N ASN A 128 -0.12 11.57 0.17
CA ASN A 128 -0.10 13.01 -0.01
C ASN A 128 -0.14 13.75 1.32
N LEU A 129 0.05 15.05 1.23
CA LEU A 129 -0.30 15.97 2.28
C LEU A 129 -0.64 17.33 1.68
N TRP A 130 -1.57 18.04 2.32
CA TRP A 130 -1.81 19.44 2.00
C TRP A 130 -0.55 20.26 2.25
N GLN A 131 -0.26 21.19 1.34
CA GLN A 131 0.86 22.11 1.43
C GLN A 131 0.89 22.90 2.74
N GLY A 132 -0.25 23.08 3.41
CA GLY A 132 -0.31 23.65 4.75
C GLY A 132 -0.06 25.16 4.83
N PRO A 133 -0.22 25.75 6.03
CA PRO A 133 -0.04 27.18 6.26
C PRO A 133 1.42 27.65 6.17
N ASN A 134 2.41 26.79 6.44
CA ASN A 134 3.83 27.16 6.32
C ASN A 134 4.32 27.07 4.87
N GLY A 135 3.61 26.33 4.02
CA GLY A 135 3.86 26.27 2.59
C GLY A 135 4.81 25.15 2.19
N ASP A 136 5.31 24.37 3.15
CA ASP A 136 6.35 23.35 2.97
C ASP A 136 5.95 21.97 3.51
N GLU A 137 4.78 21.83 4.14
CA GLU A 137 4.37 20.61 4.82
C GLU A 137 4.32 19.40 3.87
N ALA A 138 3.81 19.59 2.64
CA ALA A 138 3.80 18.56 1.62
C ALA A 138 5.20 18.15 1.14
N VAL A 139 6.15 19.10 1.10
CA VAL A 139 7.54 18.84 0.73
C VAL A 139 8.25 18.06 1.83
N LEU A 140 8.03 18.43 3.09
CA LEU A 140 8.58 17.73 4.25
C LEU A 140 7.99 16.31 4.37
N TRP A 141 6.71 16.14 4.07
CA TRP A 141 6.06 14.83 4.01
C TRP A 141 6.67 13.95 2.91
N LEU A 142 6.81 14.47 1.69
CA LEU A 142 7.48 13.75 0.60
C LEU A 142 8.90 13.28 0.99
N TRP A 143 9.68 14.14 1.64
CA TRP A 143 11.00 13.77 2.13
C TRP A 143 10.95 12.62 3.14
N LYS A 144 10.02 12.66 4.10
CA LYS A 144 9.83 11.58 5.09
C LYS A 144 9.44 10.26 4.43
N GLU A 145 8.47 10.27 3.54
CA GLU A 145 8.00 9.06 2.85
C GLU A 145 9.11 8.47 1.98
N TRP A 146 9.86 9.29 1.26
CA TRP A 146 11.00 8.81 0.50
C TRP A 146 12.11 8.22 1.38
N ALA A 147 12.40 8.84 2.52
CA ALA A 147 13.35 8.27 3.48
C ALA A 147 12.89 6.90 4.00
N ASN A 148 11.58 6.72 4.23
CA ASN A 148 11.01 5.42 4.58
C ASN A 148 11.13 4.41 3.44
N VAL A 149 10.84 4.79 2.18
CA VAL A 149 11.01 3.92 0.99
C VAL A 149 12.45 3.41 0.88
N LEU A 150 13.44 4.29 1.08
CA LEU A 150 14.85 3.89 1.09
C LEU A 150 15.15 2.93 2.24
N ARG A 151 14.57 3.14 3.43
CA ARG A 151 14.74 2.24 4.57
C ARG A 151 14.12 0.86 4.31
N VAL A 152 12.89 0.81 3.80
CA VAL A 152 12.19 -0.43 3.37
C VAL A 152 13.08 -1.24 2.43
N ARG A 153 13.64 -0.58 1.41
CA ARG A 153 14.57 -1.20 0.48
C ARG A 153 15.83 -1.73 1.17
N ASN A 154 16.45 -0.93 2.04
CA ASN A 154 17.68 -1.31 2.75
C ASN A 154 17.45 -2.46 3.75
N ASP A 155 16.24 -2.64 4.24
CA ASP A 155 15.80 -3.75 5.08
C ASP A 155 15.46 -5.03 4.27
N GLY A 156 15.65 -5.00 2.94
CA GLY A 156 15.52 -6.16 2.06
C GLY A 156 14.11 -6.42 1.54
N VAL A 157 13.18 -5.48 1.72
CA VAL A 157 11.84 -5.56 1.12
C VAL A 157 11.93 -5.13 -0.36
N PRO A 158 11.41 -5.92 -1.33
CA PRO A 158 11.44 -5.58 -2.74
C PRO A 158 10.40 -4.50 -3.04
N ILE A 159 10.78 -3.24 -2.81
CA ILE A 159 9.98 -2.07 -3.16
C ILE A 159 10.22 -1.68 -4.63
N VAL A 160 9.15 -1.69 -5.43
CA VAL A 160 9.22 -1.57 -6.90
C VAL A 160 8.67 -0.24 -7.43
N GLY A 161 8.07 0.58 -6.58
CA GLY A 161 7.54 1.88 -6.98
C GLY A 161 7.13 2.76 -5.80
N PHE A 162 6.99 4.05 -6.09
CA PHE A 162 6.54 5.11 -5.20
C PHE A 162 5.74 6.12 -6.02
N THR A 163 4.55 6.49 -5.54
CA THR A 163 3.66 7.43 -6.23
C THR A 163 3.03 8.43 -5.27
N TRP A 164 3.05 9.71 -5.67
CA TRP A 164 2.28 10.76 -5.02
C TRP A 164 0.86 10.79 -5.57
N TYR A 165 -0.14 10.67 -4.70
CA TYR A 165 -1.54 10.78 -5.05
C TYR A 165 -2.04 12.19 -4.71
N SER A 166 -2.20 13.13 -5.62
CA SER A 166 -2.53 12.94 -7.02
C SER A 166 -1.71 13.90 -7.88
N LEU A 167 -1.80 13.73 -9.19
CA LEU A 167 -1.16 14.66 -10.12
C LEU A 167 -1.76 16.08 -9.99
N THR A 168 -3.08 16.19 -9.93
CA THR A 168 -3.82 17.45 -9.75
C THR A 168 -4.59 17.43 -8.43
N ASP A 169 -5.03 18.59 -7.96
CA ASP A 169 -5.95 18.68 -6.82
C ASP A 169 -7.23 17.83 -7.03
N GLN A 170 -7.82 17.41 -5.92
CA GLN A 170 -9.05 16.61 -5.88
C GLN A 170 -10.25 17.52 -5.60
N VAL A 171 -11.46 17.01 -5.83
CA VAL A 171 -12.72 17.70 -5.51
C VAL A 171 -13.61 16.78 -4.70
N ASP A 172 -14.13 17.30 -3.58
CA ASP A 172 -15.07 16.65 -2.65
C ASP A 172 -14.57 15.33 -2.03
N TRP A 173 -13.25 15.11 -2.02
CA TRP A 173 -12.63 13.92 -1.44
C TRP A 173 -12.78 13.87 0.08
N ASP A 174 -12.90 15.02 0.73
CA ASP A 174 -13.21 15.13 2.16
C ASP A 174 -14.60 14.56 2.53
N SER A 175 -15.51 14.44 1.54
CA SER A 175 -16.80 13.76 1.70
C SER A 175 -16.77 12.29 1.25
N ALA A 176 -15.61 11.81 0.79
CA ALA A 176 -15.44 10.57 0.05
C ALA A 176 -16.34 10.50 -1.20
N LEU A 177 -16.45 11.63 -1.92
CA LEU A 177 -17.30 11.80 -3.11
C LEU A 177 -18.80 11.53 -2.88
N ARG A 178 -19.26 11.51 -1.63
CA ARG A 178 -20.68 11.28 -1.31
C ARG A 178 -21.54 12.53 -1.52
N GLU A 179 -20.90 13.70 -1.57
CA GLU A 179 -21.55 14.99 -1.74
C GLU A 179 -20.87 15.76 -2.89
N ASN A 180 -21.66 16.53 -3.65
CA ASN A 180 -21.15 17.39 -4.72
C ASN A 180 -21.13 18.85 -4.23
N ASN A 181 -20.13 19.17 -3.40
CA ASN A 181 -19.96 20.48 -2.79
C ASN A 181 -19.04 21.40 -3.60
N GLY A 182 -18.33 20.87 -4.60
CA GLY A 182 -17.34 21.62 -5.39
C GLY A 182 -16.12 22.06 -4.58
N ARG A 183 -15.83 21.40 -3.46
CA ARG A 183 -14.74 21.75 -2.55
C ARG A 183 -13.44 21.19 -3.08
N VAL A 184 -12.49 22.06 -3.41
CA VAL A 184 -11.16 21.64 -3.82
C VAL A 184 -10.36 21.15 -2.61
N ASN A 185 -9.76 19.97 -2.72
CA ASN A 185 -8.79 19.44 -1.77
C ASN A 185 -7.37 19.62 -2.38
N PRO A 186 -6.59 20.60 -1.89
CA PRO A 186 -5.31 21.00 -2.48
C PRO A 186 -4.15 20.04 -2.17
N LEU A 187 -4.22 18.82 -2.72
CA LEU A 187 -3.32 17.70 -2.45
C LEU A 187 -2.43 17.31 -3.64
N GLY A 188 -2.62 17.96 -4.80
CA GLY A 188 -1.94 17.58 -6.04
C GLY A 188 -0.45 17.94 -6.07
N LEU A 189 0.28 17.40 -7.05
CA LEU A 189 1.56 17.98 -7.49
C LEU A 189 1.35 19.30 -8.24
N TYR A 190 0.18 19.44 -8.87
CA TYR A 190 -0.32 20.62 -9.56
C TYR A 190 -1.69 21.00 -9.00
N ASP A 191 -2.04 22.29 -9.05
CA ASP A 191 -3.42 22.72 -8.82
C ASP A 191 -4.33 22.44 -10.04
N LEU A 192 -5.63 22.77 -9.94
CA LEU A 192 -6.58 22.59 -11.04
C LEU A 192 -6.28 23.45 -12.27
N ASP A 193 -5.58 24.57 -12.09
CA ASP A 193 -5.14 25.48 -13.16
C ASP A 193 -3.80 25.05 -13.77
N ARG A 194 -3.27 23.88 -13.36
CA ARG A 194 -2.00 23.29 -13.82
C ARG A 194 -0.77 24.10 -13.43
N ASN A 195 -0.85 24.89 -12.36
CA ASN A 195 0.33 25.47 -11.74
C ASN A 195 1.01 24.42 -10.85
N ILE A 196 2.32 24.28 -10.99
CA ILE A 196 3.10 23.35 -10.19
C ILE A 196 3.18 23.83 -8.74
N ARG A 197 2.88 22.94 -7.78
CA ARG A 197 3.04 23.20 -6.34
C ARG A 197 4.49 22.95 -5.91
N PRO A 198 4.94 23.48 -4.75
CA PRO A 198 6.28 23.20 -4.23
C PRO A 198 6.61 21.71 -4.15
N VAL A 199 5.65 20.86 -3.74
CA VAL A 199 5.81 19.41 -3.72
C VAL A 199 5.99 18.81 -5.13
N GLY A 200 5.34 19.36 -6.15
CA GLY A 200 5.56 18.99 -7.56
C GLY A 200 6.99 19.26 -8.02
N THR A 201 7.55 20.41 -7.63
CA THR A 201 8.96 20.72 -7.91
C THR A 201 9.90 19.77 -7.17
N ALA A 202 9.64 19.49 -5.89
CA ALA A 202 10.42 18.55 -5.10
C ALA A 202 10.36 17.12 -5.67
N TYR A 203 9.18 16.65 -6.08
CA TYR A 203 8.98 15.34 -6.70
C TYR A 203 9.73 15.22 -8.04
N LYS A 204 9.71 16.28 -8.86
CA LYS A 204 10.50 16.35 -10.09
C LYS A 204 12.00 16.24 -9.81
N GLN A 205 12.50 16.95 -8.79
CA GLN A 205 13.90 16.89 -8.40
C GLN A 205 14.27 15.49 -7.89
N LEU A 206 13.41 14.88 -7.08
CA LEU A 206 13.57 13.52 -6.59
C LEU A 206 13.72 12.50 -7.72
N ILE A 207 12.88 12.57 -8.76
CA ILE A 207 13.04 11.71 -9.94
C ILE A 207 14.40 11.98 -10.62
N ALA A 208 14.77 13.24 -10.82
CA ALA A 208 16.02 13.61 -11.49
C ALA A 208 17.27 13.10 -10.75
N ASP A 209 17.27 13.16 -9.42
CA ASP A 209 18.38 12.74 -8.56
C ASP A 209 18.55 11.22 -8.54
N TRP A 210 17.44 10.47 -8.57
CA TRP A 210 17.46 9.03 -8.34
C TRP A 210 17.34 8.18 -9.61
N GLN A 211 16.89 8.72 -10.75
CA GLN A 211 16.75 7.97 -12.01
C GLN A 211 18.04 7.29 -12.48
N GLN A 212 19.21 7.85 -12.18
CA GLN A 212 20.51 7.27 -12.57
C GLN A 212 21.06 6.29 -11.54
N VAL A 213 20.66 6.41 -10.27
CA VAL A 213 21.16 5.64 -9.13
C VAL A 213 20.27 4.42 -8.85
N LEU A 214 19.02 4.46 -9.30
CA LEU A 214 18.06 3.36 -9.32
C LEU A 214 17.91 2.82 -10.75
N PRO A 215 18.97 2.38 -11.45
CA PRO A 215 18.73 1.66 -12.69
C PRO A 215 17.86 0.47 -12.33
N ALA A 216 16.82 0.23 -13.13
CA ALA A 216 15.91 -0.92 -13.08
C ALA A 216 16.64 -2.28 -13.27
N GLN A 217 17.95 -2.32 -13.02
CA GLN A 217 18.92 -3.40 -13.21
C GLN A 217 19.75 -3.67 -11.94
N SER A 218 19.41 -3.09 -10.79
CA SER A 218 19.89 -3.65 -9.53
C SER A 218 19.28 -5.05 -9.40
N LEU A 219 20.08 -6.09 -9.14
CA LEU A 219 19.58 -7.48 -8.97
C LEU A 219 18.44 -7.60 -7.93
N CYS A 220 18.27 -6.60 -7.05
CA CYS A 220 17.20 -6.50 -6.07
C CYS A 220 15.87 -5.96 -6.62
N LEU A 221 15.86 -5.40 -7.84
CA LEU A 221 14.69 -5.00 -8.64
C LEU A 221 14.32 -6.06 -9.69
N GLN A 222 15.04 -7.19 -9.75
CA GLN A 222 14.44 -8.40 -10.29
C GLN A 222 13.33 -8.81 -9.34
N VAL A 223 12.15 -8.26 -9.60
CA VAL A 223 10.93 -8.91 -9.18
C VAL A 223 11.08 -10.37 -9.64
N PRO A 224 10.80 -11.39 -8.81
CA PRO A 224 10.76 -12.79 -9.27
C PRO A 224 9.54 -13.02 -10.16
N LEU A 225 9.30 -12.09 -11.07
CA LEU A 225 8.30 -12.05 -12.10
C LEU A 225 9.08 -12.11 -13.41
N VAL A 226 8.81 -13.18 -14.14
CA VAL A 226 9.26 -13.30 -15.51
C VAL A 226 8.54 -12.22 -16.32
N MET A 227 9.27 -11.21 -16.79
CA MET A 227 8.73 -10.17 -17.67
C MET A 227 8.29 -10.81 -19.00
N PRO A 228 7.26 -10.29 -19.69
CA PRO A 228 6.72 -10.91 -20.90
C PRO A 228 7.77 -11.14 -22.00
N GLN A 229 8.68 -10.18 -22.16
CA GLN A 229 9.79 -10.25 -23.12
C GLN A 229 10.84 -11.32 -22.77
N ASP A 230 10.88 -11.76 -21.51
CA ASP A 230 11.82 -12.76 -20.99
C ASP A 230 11.13 -14.12 -20.77
N ALA A 231 9.87 -14.28 -21.17
CA ALA A 231 9.06 -15.46 -20.92
C ALA A 231 9.63 -16.76 -21.51
N ASP A 232 10.38 -16.64 -22.61
CA ASP A 232 11.00 -17.75 -23.32
C ASP A 232 12.48 -17.97 -22.93
N GLN A 233 13.01 -17.16 -22.00
CA GLN A 233 14.38 -17.32 -21.55
C GLN A 233 14.55 -18.60 -20.71
N PRO A 234 15.67 -19.34 -20.86
CA PRO A 234 15.88 -20.60 -20.14
C PRO A 234 15.77 -20.50 -18.61
N TRP A 235 16.22 -19.37 -18.04
CA TRP A 235 16.14 -19.11 -16.59
C TRP A 235 14.70 -18.88 -16.12
N ALA A 236 13.86 -18.26 -16.95
CA ALA A 236 12.45 -18.01 -16.66
C ALA A 236 11.61 -19.30 -16.72
N GLN A 237 11.95 -20.21 -17.63
CA GLN A 237 11.35 -21.54 -17.70
C GLN A 237 11.70 -22.38 -16.46
N GLN A 238 12.96 -22.36 -16.02
CA GLN A 238 13.38 -23.02 -14.77
C GLN A 238 12.68 -22.45 -13.52
N GLN A 239 12.46 -21.14 -13.47
CA GLN A 239 11.76 -20.48 -12.35
C GLN A 239 10.26 -20.84 -12.33
N LYS A 240 9.62 -20.96 -13.50
CA LYS A 240 8.24 -21.47 -13.63
C LYS A 240 8.14 -22.95 -13.23
N GLU A 241 9.13 -23.77 -13.56
CA GLU A 241 9.16 -25.20 -13.21
C GLU A 241 9.39 -25.44 -11.71
N SER A 242 10.24 -24.64 -11.06
CA SER A 242 10.48 -24.72 -9.62
C SER A 242 9.27 -24.24 -8.81
N ALA A 243 8.56 -23.21 -9.28
CA ALA A 243 7.31 -22.73 -8.68
C ALA A 243 6.11 -23.69 -8.83
N ARG A 244 6.20 -24.68 -9.72
CA ARG A 244 5.17 -25.72 -9.94
C ARG A 244 5.37 -26.97 -9.09
N ARG A 245 6.48 -27.11 -8.37
CA ARG A 245 6.71 -28.23 -7.45
C ARG A 245 6.07 -27.92 -6.08
N PRO A 246 5.38 -28.89 -5.45
CA PRO A 246 4.65 -28.70 -4.19
C PRO A 246 5.56 -28.37 -3.01
#